data_AF-A0A967XPN1-F1
#
_entry.id   AF-A0A967XPN1-F1
#
_cell.length_a   1.000
_cell.length_b   1.000
_cell.length_c   1.000
_cell.angle_alpha   90.00
_cell.angle_beta   90.00
_cell.angle_gamma   90.00
#
_symmetry.space_group_name_H-M   'P 1'
#
loop_
_entity.id
_entity.type
_entity.pdbx_description
1 polymer ?
#
loop_
_entity_poly.entity_id
_entity_poly.type
_entity_poly.pdbx_seq_one_letter_code
_entity_poly.pdbx_strand_id
1 'polypeptide(L)'
;LLDGFDADDLTTHGVIVGMTGSGKTGLGVIFLEEALRSGIPTLVIDPKGDMTNLLLTFPDLAPSDFRPWIDEAEAEREGTDADTLAADTADL
;
A
#
# COMPACT_ATOMS: atom_id res chain seq x y z
N LEU A 1 -7.01 7.69 14.66
CA LEU A 1 -7.56 8.90 13.98
C LEU A 1 -9.09 8.82 13.83
N LEU A 2 -9.70 7.73 14.29
CA LEU A 2 -11.13 7.58 14.46
C LEU A 2 -11.42 7.16 15.90
N ASP A 3 -11.44 8.11 16.84
CA ASP A 3 -11.91 7.80 18.19
C ASP A 3 -13.41 7.44 18.11
N GLY A 4 -13.73 6.16 18.32
CA GLY A 4 -15.09 5.62 18.24
C GLY A 4 -15.43 4.82 16.99
N PHE A 5 -14.46 4.49 16.12
CA PHE A 5 -14.68 3.49 15.08
C PHE A 5 -14.65 2.08 15.69
N ASP A 6 -15.82 1.47 15.84
CA ASP A 6 -15.95 0.06 16.19
C ASP A 6 -16.10 -0.74 14.90
N ALA A 7 -15.27 -1.76 14.72
CA ALA A 7 -15.35 -2.59 13.53
C ALA A 7 -16.67 -3.36 13.42
N ASP A 8 -17.37 -3.53 14.55
CA ASP A 8 -18.72 -4.10 14.58
C ASP A 8 -19.73 -3.27 13.74
N ASP A 9 -19.46 -1.97 13.55
CA ASP A 9 -20.28 -1.08 12.71
C ASP A 9 -20.18 -1.41 11.21
N LEU A 10 -19.17 -2.16 10.76
CA LEU A 10 -18.95 -2.51 9.35
C LEU A 10 -19.36 -3.94 8.98
N THR A 11 -20.09 -4.63 9.85
CA THR A 11 -20.51 -6.03 9.63
C THR A 11 -21.55 -6.21 8.50
N THR A 12 -22.16 -5.12 8.02
CA THR A 12 -23.21 -5.15 6.99
C THR A 12 -22.81 -4.60 5.63
N HIS A 13 -21.51 -4.46 5.35
CA HIS A 13 -20.90 -3.86 4.14
C HIS A 13 -20.88 -2.33 4.15
N GLY A 14 -19.78 -1.76 3.63
CA GLY A 14 -19.59 -0.33 3.42
C GLY A 14 -19.22 -0.03 1.97
N VAL A 15 -19.58 1.16 1.50
CA VAL A 15 -19.25 1.65 0.15
C VAL A 15 -18.66 3.05 0.27
N ILE A 16 -17.50 3.27 -0.34
CA ILE A 16 -16.84 4.57 -0.44
C ILE A 16 -17.04 5.11 -1.85
N VAL A 17 -17.69 6.27 -1.99
CA VAL A 17 -17.96 6.92 -3.28
C VAL A 17 -17.37 8.33 -3.34
N GLY A 18 -17.02 8.78 -4.54
CA GLY A 18 -16.41 10.09 -4.75
C GLY A 18 -15.65 10.19 -6.07
N MET A 19 -15.39 11.42 -6.53
CA MET A 19 -14.64 11.69 -7.75
C MET A 19 -13.14 11.34 -7.59
N THR A 20 -12.39 11.24 -8.68
CA THR A 20 -10.92 11.06 -8.63
C THR A 20 -10.28 12.20 -7.82
N GLY A 21 -9.30 11.87 -6.98
CA GLY A 21 -8.65 12.84 -6.09
C GLY A 21 -9.41 13.18 -4.80
N SER A 22 -10.61 12.63 -4.59
CA SER A 22 -11.41 12.90 -3.37
C SER A 22 -10.94 12.15 -2.11
N GLY A 23 -9.81 11.44 -2.17
CA GLY A 23 -9.25 10.72 -1.02
C GLY A 23 -9.86 9.34 -0.72
N LYS A 24 -10.61 8.73 -1.65
CA LYS A 24 -11.22 7.39 -1.44
C LYS A 24 -10.18 6.32 -1.06
N THR A 25 -9.07 6.27 -1.79
CA THR A 25 -7.98 5.33 -1.51
C THR A 25 -7.39 5.59 -0.12
N GLY A 26 -7.06 6.85 0.20
CA GLY A 26 -6.56 7.21 1.53
C GLY A 26 -7.52 6.86 2.66
N LEU A 27 -8.83 7.02 2.46
CA LEU A 27 -9.83 6.57 3.43
C LEU A 27 -9.82 5.04 3.62
N GLY A 28 -9.70 4.27 2.53
CA GLY A 28 -9.53 2.82 2.58
C GLY A 28 -8.29 2.39 3.37
N VAL A 29 -7.19 3.11 3.22
CA VAL A 29 -5.95 2.91 3.99
C VAL A 29 -6.18 3.12 5.47
N ILE A 30 -6.82 4.22 5.87
CA ILE A 30 -7.13 4.51 7.27
C ILE A 30 -8.00 3.38 7.87
N PHE A 31 -9.03 2.91 7.15
CA PHE A 31 -9.85 1.79 7.62
C PHE A 31 -9.03 0.51 7.80
N LEU A 32 -8.13 0.21 6.87
CA LEU A 32 -7.26 -0.95 6.95
C LEU A 32 -6.33 -0.85 8.18
N GLU A 33 -5.71 0.30 8.40
CA GLU A 33 -4.84 0.54 9.56
C GLU A 33 -5.58 0.36 10.89
N GLU A 34 -6.78 0.92 11.03
CA GLU A 34 -7.57 0.82 12.27
C GLU A 34 -8.10 -0.61 12.50
N ALA A 35 -8.46 -1.33 11.44
CA ALA A 35 -8.82 -2.75 11.52
C ALA A 35 -7.64 -3.63 11.97
N LEU A 36 -6.45 -3.41 11.40
CA LEU A 36 -5.23 -4.11 11.79
C LEU A 36 -4.82 -3.79 13.23
N ARG A 37 -4.91 -2.52 13.65
CA ARG A 37 -4.67 -2.09 15.05
C ARG A 37 -5.61 -2.77 16.04
N SER A 38 -6.84 -3.07 15.60
CA SER A 38 -7.86 -3.76 16.39
C SER A 38 -7.71 -5.30 16.36
N GLY A 39 -6.68 -5.84 15.70
CA GLY A 39 -6.43 -7.28 15.61
C GLY A 39 -7.37 -8.02 14.67
N ILE A 40 -8.05 -7.32 13.76
CA ILE A 40 -9.02 -7.91 12.85
C ILE A 40 -8.29 -8.41 11.60
N PRO A 41 -8.45 -9.68 11.22
CA PRO A 41 -7.89 -10.18 9.97
C PRO A 41 -8.51 -9.47 8.78
N THR A 42 -7.68 -8.90 7.91
CA THR A 42 -8.13 -8.16 6.72
C THR A 42 -7.61 -8.80 5.44
N LEU A 43 -8.45 -8.80 4.41
CA LEU A 43 -8.09 -9.16 3.04
C LEU A 43 -8.36 -7.95 2.14
N VAL A 44 -7.32 -7.51 1.43
CA VAL A 44 -7.41 -6.37 0.52
C VAL A 44 -7.19 -6.84 -0.90
N ILE A 45 -8.13 -6.49 -1.78
CA ILE A 45 -8.02 -6.72 -3.22
C ILE A 45 -7.75 -5.37 -3.86
N ASP A 46 -6.49 -5.12 -4.20
CA ASP A 46 -6.05 -3.90 -4.86
C ASP A 46 -5.59 -4.19 -6.29
N PRO A 47 -6.45 -3.99 -7.30
CA PRO A 47 -6.07 -4.23 -8.69
C PRO A 47 -5.11 -3.15 -9.24
N LYS A 48 -4.94 -2.03 -8.54
CA LYS A 48 -4.05 -0.94 -8.97
C LYS A 48 -2.66 -1.02 -8.34
N GLY A 49 -2.54 -1.66 -7.17
CA GLY A 49 -1.28 -1.77 -6.42
C GLY A 49 -0.90 -0.49 -5.67
N ASP A 50 -1.76 0.53 -5.68
CA ASP A 50 -1.49 1.79 -5.00
C ASP A 50 -1.43 1.62 -3.48
N MET A 51 -2.20 0.69 -2.92
CA MET A 51 -2.23 0.39 -1.49
C MET A 51 -1.06 -0.51 -1.06
N THR A 52 -0.48 -1.32 -1.96
CA THR A 52 0.73 -2.10 -1.64
C THR A 52 1.96 -1.22 -1.44
N ASN A 53 1.99 -0.02 -2.01
CA ASN A 53 3.08 0.94 -1.78
C ASN A 53 3.25 1.32 -0.31
N LEU A 54 2.20 1.20 0.52
CA LEU A 54 2.32 1.41 1.96
C LEU A 54 3.29 0.44 2.63
N LEU A 55 3.43 -0.77 2.08
CA LEU A 55 4.37 -1.78 2.56
C LEU A 55 5.82 -1.49 2.17
N LEU A 56 6.06 -0.51 1.28
CA LEU A 56 7.40 -0.08 0.86
C LEU A 56 7.97 1.04 1.75
N THR A 57 7.34 1.31 2.89
CA THR A 57 7.83 2.30 3.87
C THR A 57 8.90 1.68 4.76
N PHE A 58 10.07 1.39 4.20
CA PHE A 58 11.17 0.78 4.94
C PHE A 58 11.88 1.80 5.83
N PRO A 59 12.32 1.42 7.05
CA PRO A 59 12.99 2.37 7.97
C PRO A 59 14.28 2.97 7.39
N ASP A 60 15.05 2.13 6.69
CA ASP A 60 16.39 2.50 6.20
C ASP A 60 16.38 2.88 4.72
N LEU A 61 15.25 2.66 4.03
CA LEU A 61 15.08 2.84 2.58
C LEU A 61 16.27 2.27 1.80
N ALA A 62 16.82 1.13 2.23
CA ALA A 62 18.00 0.58 1.60
C ALA A 62 17.63 -0.09 0.26
N PRO A 63 18.52 -0.07 -0.76
CA PRO A 63 18.26 -0.77 -2.02
C PRO A 63 17.86 -2.25 -1.84
N SER A 64 18.44 -2.92 -0.82
CA SER A 64 18.10 -4.30 -0.48
C SER A 64 16.67 -4.50 0.01
N ASP A 65 16.05 -3.47 0.57
CA ASP A 65 14.66 -3.53 1.04
C ASP A 65 13.68 -3.50 -0.13
N PHE A 66 14.02 -2.78 -1.21
CA PHE A 66 13.23 -2.68 -2.44
C PHE A 66 13.44 -3.86 -3.38
N ARG A 67 14.64 -4.46 -3.42
CA ARG A 67 14.98 -5.52 -4.37
C ARG A 67 13.98 -6.69 -4.45
N PRO A 68 13.40 -7.21 -3.35
CA PRO A 68 12.39 -8.27 -3.40
C PRO A 68 11.08 -7.86 -4.09
N TRP A 69 10.83 -6.57 -4.23
CA TRP A 69 9.60 -5.99 -4.78
C TRP A 69 9.78 -5.49 -6.22
N ILE A 70 11.01 -5.41 -6.72
CA ILE A 70 11.31 -5.05 -8.11
C ILE A 70 11.06 -6.24 -9.04
N ASP A 71 10.22 -6.03 -10.05
CA ASP A 71 10.02 -6.97 -11.16
C ASP A 71 11.18 -6.88 -12.14
N GLU A 72 11.82 -8.02 -12.44
CA GLU A 72 12.92 -8.08 -13.41
C GLU A 72 12.46 -7.66 -14.81
N ALA A 73 11.22 -7.97 -15.18
CA ALA A 73 10.67 -7.57 -16.47
C ALA A 73 10.42 -6.05 -16.55
N GLU A 74 10.26 -5.37 -15.42
CA GLU A 74 10.19 -3.90 -15.37
C GLU A 74 11.56 -3.28 -15.58
N ALA A 75 12.57 -3.75 -14.85
CA ALA A 75 13.95 -3.30 -15.03
C ALA A 75 14.41 -3.46 -16.50
N GLU A 76 14.12 -4.61 -17.12
CA GLU A 76 14.42 -4.86 -18.53
C GLU A 76 13.72 -3.87 -19.47
N ARG A 77 12.44 -3.53 -19.22
CA ARG A 77 11.69 -2.54 -20.02
C ARG A 77 12.29 -1.15 -19.92
N GLU A 78 12.87 -0.82 -18.77
CA GLU A 78 13.57 0.45 -18.53
C GLU A 78 15.03 0.43 -18.99
N GLY A 79 15.51 -0.72 -19.49
CA GLY A 79 16.88 -0.88 -19.99
C GLY A 79 17.93 -0.91 -18.88
N THR A 80 17.54 -1.29 -17.66
CA THR A 80 18.40 -1.44 -16.48
C THR A 80 18.29 -2.85 -15.90
N ASP A 81 19.02 -3.15 -14.84
CA ASP A 81 18.85 -4.39 -14.06
C ASP A 81 18.12 -4.14 -12.74
N ALA A 82 17.58 -5.20 -12.15
CA ALA A 82 16.72 -5.09 -10.96
C ALA A 82 17.46 -4.58 -9.72
N ASP A 83 18.77 -4.78 -9.63
CA ASP A 83 19.59 -4.26 -8.52
C ASP A 83 19.78 -2.75 -8.65
N THR A 84 20.02 -2.29 -9.88
CA THR A 84 20.12 -0.85 -10.22
C THR A 84 18.78 -0.15 -10.04
N LEU A 85 17.68 -0.73 -10.51
CA LEU A 85 16.34 -0.17 -10.31
C LEU A 85 15.96 -0.09 -8.83
N ALA A 86 16.36 -1.08 -8.02
CA ALA A 86 16.16 -1.04 -6.57
C ALA A 86 16.98 0.08 -5.90
N ALA A 87 18.20 0.33 -6.37
CA ALA A 87 19.03 1.43 -5.89
C ALA A 87 18.45 2.79 -6.28
N ASP A 88 18.02 2.96 -7.52
CA ASP A 88 17.38 4.20 -7.98
C ASP A 88 16.07 4.47 -7.23
N THR A 89 15.30 3.43 -6.92
CA THR A 89 14.05 3.53 -6.14
C THR A 89 14.31 3.95 -4.69
N ALA A 90 15.42 3.50 -4.09
CA ALA A 90 15.83 3.87 -2.75
C ALA A 90 16.24 5.35 -2.62
N ASP A 91 16.70 5.97 -3.72
CA ASP A 91 17.20 7.35 -3.76
C ASP A 91 16.12 8.40 -4.14
N LEU A 92 14.88 7.98 -4.42
CA LEU A 92 13.72 8.82 -4.78
C LEU A 92 13.06 9.51 -3.56
#